data_AF-A0A8J7NWY2-F1
#
_entry.id   AF-A0A8J7NWY2-F1
#
_cell.length_a   1.000
_cell.length_b   1.000
_cell.length_c   1.000
_cell.angle_alpha   90.00
_cell.angle_beta   90.00
_cell.angle_gamma   90.00
#
_symmetry.space_group_name_H-M   'P 1'
#
loop_
_entity.id
_entity.type
_entity.pdbx_description
1 polymer ?
#
loop_
_entity_poly.entity_id
_entity_poly.type
_entity_poly.pdbx_seq_one_letter_code
_entity_poly.pdbx_strand_id
1 'polypeptide(L)'
;DLSLQLIFFDGEEALYQWTSTDSLYGSRHLAQRMENTAHPPASEGTNQLDGIDLFVLLDLIGAPNPRFGSQFPNTVRWLSRLQNIERRLHGMKLLKSHPMEVEYFWPNLPVGLVEDDHKPFLNRGVRILHLIPTPFPSVWHTFEDNEQNLDQPTIENLMKIMQVFILEYLKP
;
A
#
# COMPACT_ATOMS: atom_id res chain seq x y z
N ASP A 1 -9.24 10.28 18.41
CA ASP A 1 -10.06 9.30 17.68
C ASP A 1 -9.37 8.85 16.41
N LEU A 2 -9.56 7.59 16.03
CA LEU A 2 -9.04 7.04 14.78
C LEU A 2 -9.90 7.51 13.60
N SER A 3 -9.27 7.90 12.49
CA SER A 3 -9.93 8.34 11.26
C SER A 3 -9.11 7.93 10.03
N LEU A 4 -9.57 8.30 8.83
CA LEU A 4 -8.92 8.01 7.55
C LEU A 4 -8.26 9.26 6.97
N GLN A 5 -7.05 9.09 6.42
CA GLN A 5 -6.35 10.11 5.64
C GLN A 5 -5.94 9.51 4.30
N LEU A 6 -6.07 10.30 3.22
CA LEU A 6 -5.56 9.96 1.89
C LEU A 6 -4.42 10.91 1.55
N ILE A 7 -3.34 10.38 0.99
CA ILE A 7 -2.18 11.14 0.54
C ILE A 7 -1.89 10.71 -0.90
N PHE A 8 -1.75 11.69 -1.78
CA PHE A 8 -1.33 11.50 -3.17
C PHE A 8 0.01 12.20 -3.30
N PHE A 9 1.09 11.43 -3.36
CA PHE A 9 2.43 11.98 -3.46
C PHE A 9 2.69 12.49 -4.88
N ASP A 10 3.59 13.47 -4.97
CA ASP A 10 4.10 14.01 -6.23
C ASP A 10 5.59 13.70 -6.32
N GLY A 11 6.09 13.48 -7.54
CA GLY A 11 7.49 13.15 -7.81
C GLY A 11 7.97 11.92 -7.03
N GLU A 12 7.27 10.79 -7.13
CA GLU A 12 7.79 9.51 -6.64
C GLU A 12 8.98 9.07 -7.52
N GLU A 13 8.78 9.11 -8.84
CA GLU A 13 9.74 8.67 -9.84
C GLU A 13 11.03 9.50 -9.88
N ALA A 14 12.10 8.84 -10.33
CA ALA A 14 13.35 9.50 -10.69
C ALA A 14 13.21 10.26 -12.02
N LEU A 15 13.85 11.42 -12.13
CA LEU A 15 13.93 12.18 -13.38
C LEU A 15 15.00 11.63 -14.33
N TYR A 16 16.07 11.04 -13.80
CA TYR A 16 17.15 10.47 -14.60
C TYR A 16 17.57 9.08 -14.13
N GLN A 17 18.05 8.97 -12.90
CA GLN A 17 18.52 7.71 -12.33
C GLN A 17 18.06 7.61 -10.88
N TRP A 18 17.38 6.51 -10.56
CA TRP A 18 16.96 6.24 -9.19
C TRP A 18 18.13 6.27 -8.21
N THR A 19 18.14 7.30 -7.38
CA THR A 19 19.14 7.51 -6.31
C THR A 19 18.45 8.16 -5.11
N SER A 20 19.14 8.24 -3.97
CA SER A 20 18.61 8.90 -2.76
C SER A 20 18.23 10.39 -2.94
N THR A 21 18.73 11.04 -4.00
CA THR A 21 18.46 12.45 -4.31
C THR A 21 17.55 12.65 -5.52
N ASP A 22 17.45 11.63 -6.38
CA ASP A 22 16.65 11.60 -7.61
C ASP A 22 15.63 10.45 -7.51
N SER A 23 14.69 10.62 -6.59
CA SER A 23 13.52 9.77 -6.31
C SER A 23 12.75 10.34 -5.10
N LEU A 24 11.51 9.92 -4.89
CA LEU A 24 10.74 10.10 -3.65
C LEU A 24 10.66 11.57 -3.19
N TYR A 25 10.56 12.52 -4.11
CA TYR A 25 10.64 13.94 -3.83
C TYR A 25 9.54 14.38 -2.86
N GLY A 26 8.28 14.07 -3.16
CA GLY A 26 7.13 14.45 -2.36
C GLY A 26 7.10 13.75 -1.01
N SER A 27 7.34 12.44 -0.96
CA SER A 27 7.32 11.67 0.29
C SER A 27 8.46 12.02 1.22
N ARG A 28 9.68 12.26 0.72
CA ARG A 28 10.80 12.77 1.54
C ARG A 28 10.45 14.10 2.18
N HIS A 29 9.89 15.03 1.40
CA HIS A 29 9.47 16.33 1.89
C HIS A 29 8.34 16.22 2.92
N LEU A 30 7.30 15.43 2.65
CA LEU A 30 6.15 15.32 3.53
C LEU A 30 6.50 14.62 4.85
N ALA A 31 7.26 13.53 4.83
CA ALA A 31 7.68 12.84 6.05
C ALA A 31 8.48 13.77 6.97
N GLN A 32 9.40 14.58 6.42
CA GLN A 32 10.15 15.57 7.20
C GLN A 32 9.25 16.66 7.77
N ARG A 33 8.25 17.12 7.00
CA ARG A 33 7.30 18.13 7.47
C ARG A 33 6.42 17.58 8.60
N MET A 34 5.93 16.35 8.47
CA MET A 34 5.07 15.71 9.48
C MET A 34 5.83 15.47 10.79
N GLU A 35 7.10 15.04 10.71
CA GLU A 35 7.99 14.90 11.87
C GLU A 35 8.16 16.22 12.65
N ASN A 36 8.21 17.35 11.93
CA ASN A 36 8.38 18.68 12.51
C ASN A 36 7.07 19.38 12.89
N THR A 37 5.92 18.70 12.76
CA THR A 37 4.60 19.28 13.05
C THR A 37 3.98 18.58 14.25
N ALA A 38 3.78 19.30 15.36
CA ALA A 38 3.16 18.76 16.57
C ALA A 38 1.76 18.18 16.30
N HIS A 39 1.46 17.01 16.88
CA HIS A 39 0.15 16.39 16.80
C HIS A 39 -0.23 15.67 18.10
N PRO A 40 -1.38 15.98 18.74
CA PRO A 40 -2.32 17.04 18.37
C PRO A 40 -1.67 18.45 18.45
N PRO A 41 -2.32 19.50 17.90
CA PRO A 41 -1.78 20.86 17.98
C PRO A 41 -1.39 21.23 19.41
N ALA A 42 -0.22 21.87 19.56
CA ALA A 42 0.40 22.20 20.85
C ALA A 42 0.89 21.01 21.71
N SER A 43 0.97 19.79 21.16
CA SER A 43 1.71 18.70 21.83
C SER A 43 3.20 19.03 21.93
N GLU A 44 3.81 18.78 23.10
CA GLU A 44 5.24 18.99 23.36
C GLU A 44 6.10 17.73 23.11
N GLY A 45 5.47 16.58 22.85
CA GLY A 45 6.17 15.29 22.80
C GLY A 45 5.79 14.36 21.65
N THR A 46 4.81 14.75 20.81
CA THR A 46 4.35 13.94 19.68
C THR A 46 4.15 14.80 18.43
N ASN A 47 4.41 14.21 17.27
CA ASN A 47 4.28 14.84 15.96
C ASN A 47 3.29 14.08 15.06
N GLN A 48 3.05 14.59 13.85
CA GLN A 48 2.05 14.01 12.94
C GLN A 48 2.37 12.57 12.52
N LEU A 49 3.63 12.15 12.54
CA LEU A 49 3.99 10.75 12.23
C LEU A 49 3.51 9.80 13.33
N ASP A 50 3.55 10.21 14.59
CA ASP A 50 3.03 9.43 15.73
C ASP A 50 1.52 9.18 15.61
N GLY A 51 0.81 10.03 14.87
CA GLY A 51 -0.62 9.87 14.56
C GLY A 51 -0.91 8.85 13.45
N ILE A 52 0.09 8.39 12.70
CA ILE A 52 -0.10 7.41 11.62
C ILE A 52 -0.14 6.00 12.23
N ASP A 53 -1.35 5.49 12.45
CA ASP A 53 -1.52 4.15 12.99
C ASP A 53 -1.01 3.07 12.02
N LEU A 54 -1.38 3.16 10.74
CA LEU A 54 -0.87 2.31 9.67
C LEU A 54 -0.81 3.10 8.36
N PHE A 55 0.33 3.09 7.69
CA PHE A 55 0.45 3.60 6.34
C PHE A 55 0.31 2.44 5.36
N VAL A 56 -0.83 2.40 4.66
CA VAL A 56 -1.07 1.49 3.53
C VAL A 56 -0.69 2.21 2.24
N LEU A 57 0.37 1.75 1.57
CA LEU A 57 0.81 2.29 0.27
C LEU A 57 0.37 1.34 -0.85
N LEU A 58 -0.29 1.87 -1.86
CA LEU A 58 -0.76 1.13 -3.03
C LEU A 58 0.09 1.57 -4.22
N ASP A 59 0.76 0.63 -4.87
CA ASP A 59 1.59 0.91 -6.04
C ASP A 59 1.55 -0.24 -7.06
N LEU A 60 1.69 0.11 -8.35
CA LEU A 60 1.66 -0.80 -9.51
C LEU A 60 0.46 -1.75 -9.55
N ILE A 61 -0.73 -1.27 -9.18
CA ILE A 61 -1.97 -2.06 -9.16
C ILE A 61 -2.80 -1.80 -10.42
N GLY A 62 -3.13 -2.85 -11.16
CA GLY A 62 -4.00 -2.77 -12.33
C GLY A 62 -3.85 -3.95 -13.28
N ALA A 63 -2.66 -4.56 -13.30
CA ALA A 63 -2.38 -5.76 -14.07
C ALA A 63 -3.11 -7.00 -13.51
N PRO A 64 -3.33 -8.05 -14.32
CA PRO A 64 -4.00 -9.27 -13.88
C PRO A 64 -3.16 -10.07 -12.89
N ASN A 65 -3.83 -10.72 -11.94
CA ASN A 65 -3.26 -11.68 -10.98
C ASN A 65 -2.06 -11.16 -10.14
N PRO A 66 -2.14 -9.95 -9.53
CA PRO A 66 -1.07 -9.43 -8.70
C PRO A 66 -0.87 -10.30 -7.46
N ARG A 67 0.36 -10.37 -6.95
CA ARG A 67 0.68 -11.10 -5.70
C ARG A 67 1.34 -10.16 -4.72
N PHE A 68 0.67 -9.90 -3.60
CA PHE A 68 1.18 -9.07 -2.51
C PHE A 68 1.77 -9.96 -1.41
N GLY A 69 3.09 -9.89 -1.24
CA GLY A 69 3.81 -10.61 -0.19
C GLY A 69 4.14 -9.75 1.03
N SER A 70 4.65 -10.40 2.08
CA SER A 70 5.05 -9.73 3.33
C SER A 70 6.44 -9.13 3.23
N GLN A 71 6.52 -7.79 3.22
CA GLN A 71 7.78 -7.03 3.31
C GLN A 71 8.21 -6.75 4.76
N PHE A 72 7.25 -6.53 5.66
CA PHE A 72 7.51 -6.10 7.04
C PHE A 72 6.83 -7.02 8.07
N PRO A 73 7.60 -7.68 8.97
CA PRO A 73 7.04 -8.59 9.96
C PRO A 73 6.03 -7.93 10.91
N ASN A 74 6.20 -6.63 11.24
CA ASN A 74 5.34 -5.90 12.17
C ASN A 74 3.96 -5.54 11.59
N THR A 75 3.73 -5.72 10.29
CA THR A 75 2.43 -5.44 9.63
C THR A 75 1.81 -6.64 8.93
N VAL A 76 2.45 -7.83 8.99
CA VAL A 76 1.95 -9.10 8.41
C VAL A 76 0.51 -9.44 8.84
N ARG A 77 0.12 -9.05 10.06
CA ARG A 77 -1.24 -9.25 10.57
C ARG A 77 -2.30 -8.55 9.73
N TRP A 78 -1.98 -7.39 9.16
CA TRP A 78 -2.88 -6.61 8.31
C TRP A 78 -2.99 -7.21 6.91
N LEU A 79 -1.87 -7.71 6.37
CA LEU A 79 -1.87 -8.51 5.13
C LEU A 79 -2.69 -9.80 5.30
N SER A 80 -2.64 -10.42 6.48
CA SER A 80 -3.48 -11.58 6.81
C SER A 80 -4.97 -11.22 6.87
N ARG A 81 -5.33 -10.01 7.35
CA ARG A 81 -6.71 -9.54 7.30
C ARG A 81 -7.21 -9.35 5.86
N LEU A 82 -6.37 -8.83 4.96
CA LEU A 82 -6.69 -8.73 3.53
C LEU A 82 -6.97 -10.11 2.92
N GLN A 83 -6.12 -11.11 3.18
CA GLN A 83 -6.37 -12.49 2.74
C GLN A 83 -7.69 -13.05 3.29
N ASN A 84 -8.00 -12.80 4.57
CA ASN A 84 -9.27 -13.28 5.16
C ASN A 84 -10.49 -12.61 4.53
N ILE A 85 -10.40 -11.33 4.16
CA ILE A 85 -11.45 -10.61 3.43
C ILE A 85 -11.61 -11.19 2.02
N GLU A 86 -10.51 -11.42 1.31
CA GLU A 86 -10.49 -12.08 0.00
C GLU A 86 -11.23 -13.42 0.04
N ARG A 87 -10.85 -14.33 0.97
CA ARG A 87 -11.51 -15.63 1.16
C ARG A 87 -13.01 -15.50 1.41
N ARG A 88 -13.43 -14.57 2.27
CA ARG A 88 -14.85 -14.32 2.56
C ARG A 88 -15.61 -13.86 1.33
N LEU A 89 -15.09 -12.88 0.60
CA LEU A 89 -15.71 -12.36 -0.62
C LEU A 89 -15.75 -13.43 -1.73
N HIS A 90 -14.71 -14.26 -1.84
CA HIS A 90 -14.68 -15.42 -2.72
C HIS A 90 -15.79 -16.42 -2.37
N GLY A 91 -15.89 -16.84 -1.10
CA GLY A 91 -16.92 -17.77 -0.62
C GLY A 91 -18.35 -17.27 -0.81
N MET A 92 -18.55 -15.95 -0.79
CA MET A 92 -19.83 -15.29 -1.09
C MET A 92 -20.07 -15.10 -2.60
N LYS A 93 -19.15 -15.51 -3.47
CA LYS A 93 -19.19 -15.32 -4.93
C LYS A 93 -19.30 -13.84 -5.34
N LEU A 94 -18.65 -12.96 -4.59
CA LEU A 94 -18.64 -11.51 -4.84
C LEU A 94 -17.42 -11.05 -5.66
N LEU A 95 -16.42 -11.91 -5.86
CA LEU A 95 -15.25 -11.63 -6.70
C LEU A 95 -15.47 -12.15 -8.13
N LYS A 96 -14.97 -11.41 -9.12
CA LYS A 96 -15.06 -11.72 -10.55
C LYS A 96 -13.78 -12.41 -11.02
N SER A 97 -13.87 -13.40 -11.90
CA SER A 97 -12.70 -14.08 -12.49
C SER A 97 -11.65 -14.53 -11.47
N HIS A 98 -12.10 -15.00 -10.30
CA HIS A 98 -11.27 -15.37 -9.15
C HIS A 98 -11.48 -16.86 -8.82
N PRO A 99 -10.88 -17.78 -9.60
CA PRO A 99 -11.11 -19.23 -9.48
C PRO A 99 -10.66 -19.88 -8.16
N MET A 100 -9.68 -19.32 -7.46
CA MET A 100 -9.12 -19.90 -6.23
C MET A 100 -9.58 -19.14 -5.00
N GLU A 101 -9.50 -19.73 -3.81
CA GLU A 101 -9.90 -19.05 -2.57
C GLU A 101 -8.97 -17.86 -2.21
N VAL A 102 -7.71 -17.95 -2.62
CA VAL A 102 -6.66 -16.97 -2.39
C VAL A 102 -5.84 -16.83 -3.67
N GLU A 103 -5.72 -15.61 -4.18
CA GLU A 103 -4.95 -15.27 -5.38
C GLU A 103 -4.01 -14.08 -5.14
N TYR A 104 -4.47 -13.07 -4.38
CA TYR A 104 -3.79 -11.79 -4.28
C TYR A 104 -2.89 -11.66 -3.05
N PHE A 105 -3.37 -12.02 -1.86
CA PHE A 105 -2.66 -11.69 -0.61
C PHE A 105 -1.98 -12.92 0.02
N TRP A 106 -0.65 -12.85 0.16
CA TRP A 106 0.20 -13.96 0.60
C TRP A 106 1.03 -13.58 1.84
N PRO A 107 0.43 -13.52 3.04
CA PRO A 107 1.14 -13.12 4.28
C PRO A 107 2.30 -14.04 4.66
N ASN A 108 2.27 -15.31 4.24
CA ASN A 108 3.33 -16.30 4.50
C ASN A 108 4.41 -16.32 3.40
N LEU A 109 4.35 -15.41 2.42
CA LEU A 109 5.36 -15.25 1.38
C LEU A 109 6.24 -14.04 1.74
N PRO A 110 7.45 -14.23 2.28
CA PRO A 110 8.40 -13.15 2.46
C PRO A 110 8.91 -12.67 1.10
N VAL A 111 8.99 -11.36 0.90
CA VAL A 111 9.42 -10.75 -0.36
C VAL A 111 10.45 -9.66 -0.07
N GLY A 112 11.22 -9.30 -1.10
CA GLY A 112 12.26 -8.27 -0.98
C GLY A 112 11.68 -6.90 -0.60
N LEU A 113 12.49 -6.07 0.06
CA LEU A 113 12.16 -4.68 0.30
C LEU A 113 12.26 -3.90 -1.00
N VAL A 114 11.20 -3.19 -1.35
CA VAL A 114 11.15 -2.27 -2.49
C VAL A 114 11.37 -0.85 -1.97
N GLU A 115 12.13 -0.04 -2.71
CA GLU A 115 12.18 1.40 -2.44
C GLU A 115 11.00 2.09 -3.10
N ASP A 116 10.22 2.84 -2.31
CA ASP A 116 9.01 3.54 -2.73
C ASP A 116 8.68 4.61 -1.64
N ASP A 117 7.62 5.39 -1.79
CA ASP A 117 7.19 6.52 -0.97
C ASP A 117 7.01 6.23 0.51
N HIS A 118 6.90 4.96 0.90
CA HIS A 118 6.87 4.57 2.30
C HIS A 118 8.23 4.70 2.99
N LYS A 119 9.36 4.67 2.25
CA LYS A 119 10.72 4.62 2.81
C LYS A 119 11.04 5.79 3.76
N PRO A 120 10.71 7.06 3.46
CA PRO A 120 10.92 8.17 4.40
C PRO A 120 10.11 8.05 5.70
N PHE A 121 8.93 7.45 5.65
CA PHE A 121 8.05 7.22 6.81
C PHE A 121 8.52 6.02 7.64
N LEU A 122 8.88 4.92 6.97
CA LEU A 122 9.45 3.72 7.58
C LEU A 122 10.71 4.05 8.40
N ASN A 123 11.61 4.86 7.84
CA ASN A 123 12.84 5.29 8.52
C ASN A 123 12.57 6.12 9.79
N ARG A 124 11.36 6.66 9.94
CA ARG A 124 10.89 7.42 11.12
C ARG A 124 9.94 6.61 12.01
N GLY A 125 9.89 5.29 11.83
CA GLY A 125 9.17 4.36 12.71
C GLY A 125 7.70 4.12 12.36
N VAL A 126 7.19 4.67 11.25
CA VAL A 126 5.81 4.44 10.81
C VAL A 126 5.64 2.98 10.36
N ARG A 127 4.53 2.35 10.79
CA ARG A 127 4.17 0.99 10.36
C ARG A 127 3.67 1.01 8.92
N ILE A 128 4.30 0.22 8.05
CA ILE A 128 3.98 0.19 6.62
C ILE A 128 3.31 -1.12 6.22
N LEU A 129 2.18 -1.04 5.52
CA LEU A 129 1.62 -2.14 4.73
C LEU A 129 1.78 -1.78 3.25
N HIS A 130 2.80 -2.34 2.61
CA HIS A 130 3.14 -2.02 1.24
C HIS A 130 2.46 -2.99 0.27
N LEU A 131 1.44 -2.51 -0.44
CA LEU A 131 0.67 -3.25 -1.42
C LEU A 131 1.19 -2.95 -2.83
N ILE A 132 2.36 -3.53 -3.11
CA ILE A 132 2.98 -3.58 -4.43
C ILE A 132 3.13 -5.06 -4.84
N PRO A 133 2.76 -5.45 -6.08
CA PRO A 133 2.85 -6.84 -6.50
C PRO A 133 4.32 -7.30 -6.62
N THR A 134 4.55 -8.61 -6.48
CA THR A 134 5.83 -9.24 -6.80
C THR A 134 5.61 -10.55 -7.58
N PRO A 135 6.18 -10.68 -8.79
CA PRO A 135 6.95 -9.68 -9.54
C PRO A 135 6.11 -8.44 -9.90
N PHE A 136 6.77 -7.34 -10.27
CA PHE A 136 6.10 -6.17 -10.85
C PHE A 136 5.35 -6.55 -12.13
N PRO A 137 4.32 -5.78 -12.53
CA PRO A 137 3.66 -5.99 -13.81
C PRO A 137 4.67 -6.04 -14.95
N SER A 138 4.47 -6.93 -15.92
CA SER A 138 5.38 -7.06 -17.07
C SER A 138 5.47 -5.80 -17.93
N VAL A 139 4.49 -4.90 -17.79
CA VAL A 139 4.42 -3.61 -18.49
C VAL A 139 5.11 -2.47 -17.75
N TRP A 140 5.58 -2.67 -16.51
CA TRP A 140 6.21 -1.64 -15.69
C TRP A 140 7.38 -0.96 -16.42
N HIS A 141 7.38 0.38 -16.42
CA HIS A 141 8.34 1.23 -17.14
C HIS A 141 8.41 0.98 -18.66
N THR A 142 7.30 0.60 -19.27
CA THR A 142 7.15 0.49 -20.73
C THR A 142 5.97 1.32 -21.23
N PHE A 143 5.92 1.59 -22.53
CA PHE A 143 4.76 2.24 -23.16
C PHE A 143 3.49 1.37 -23.15
N GLU A 144 3.62 0.08 -22.80
CA GLU A 144 2.49 -0.83 -22.63
C GLU A 144 1.81 -0.66 -21.26
N ASP A 145 2.36 0.14 -20.34
CA ASP A 145 1.63 0.51 -19.12
C ASP A 145 0.57 1.57 -19.45
N ASN A 146 -0.56 1.10 -19.97
CA ASN A 146 -1.65 1.91 -20.46
C ASN A 146 -3.00 1.26 -20.15
N GLU A 147 -4.08 2.02 -20.38
CA GLU A 147 -5.46 1.61 -20.03
C GLU A 147 -5.87 0.26 -20.63
N GLN A 148 -5.39 -0.09 -21.82
CA GLN A 148 -5.79 -1.33 -22.51
C GLN A 148 -5.23 -2.58 -21.83
N ASN A 149 -4.14 -2.43 -21.08
CA ASN A 149 -3.49 -3.52 -20.36
C ASN A 149 -3.95 -3.64 -18.88
N LEU A 150 -4.94 -2.84 -18.47
CA LEU A 150 -5.59 -2.99 -17.17
C LEU A 150 -6.54 -4.19 -17.15
N ASP A 151 -6.55 -4.93 -16.05
CA ASP A 151 -7.48 -6.01 -15.79
C ASP A 151 -8.64 -5.52 -14.90
N GLN A 152 -9.74 -5.15 -15.54
CA GLN A 152 -10.93 -4.63 -14.88
C GLN A 152 -11.49 -5.57 -13.78
N PRO A 153 -11.59 -6.91 -13.97
CA PRO A 153 -12.00 -7.82 -12.90
C PRO A 153 -11.12 -7.74 -11.65
N THR A 154 -9.79 -7.73 -11.81
CA THR A 154 -8.83 -7.60 -10.70
C THR A 154 -9.01 -6.28 -9.98
N ILE A 155 -9.10 -5.15 -10.70
CA ILE A 155 -9.29 -3.82 -10.10
C ILE A 155 -10.57 -3.79 -9.25
N GLU A 156 -11.69 -4.31 -9.77
CA GLU A 156 -12.95 -4.36 -9.04
C GLU A 156 -12.89 -5.25 -7.79
N ASN A 157 -12.17 -6.37 -7.87
CA ASN A 157 -11.98 -7.26 -6.73
C ASN A 157 -11.18 -6.58 -5.62
N LEU A 158 -10.03 -5.99 -5.97
CA LEU A 158 -9.18 -5.27 -5.02
C LEU A 158 -9.91 -4.09 -4.40
N MET A 159 -10.72 -3.35 -5.18
CA MET A 159 -11.56 -2.28 -4.67
C MET A 159 -12.52 -2.76 -3.57
N LYS A 160 -13.22 -3.88 -3.78
CA LYS A 160 -14.12 -4.47 -2.76
C LYS A 160 -13.35 -4.88 -1.51
N ILE A 161 -12.22 -5.54 -1.67
CA ILE A 161 -11.39 -6.00 -0.56
C ILE A 161 -10.90 -4.80 0.27
N MET A 162 -10.42 -3.74 -0.40
CA MET A 162 -9.95 -2.52 0.27
C MET A 162 -11.07 -1.76 0.99
N GLN A 163 -12.26 -1.67 0.39
CA GLN A 163 -13.42 -1.07 1.06
C GLN A 163 -13.77 -1.81 2.36
N VAL A 164 -13.83 -3.15 2.32
CA VAL A 164 -14.09 -3.96 3.52
C VAL A 164 -12.95 -3.79 4.54
N PHE A 165 -11.69 -3.77 4.09
CA PHE A 165 -10.54 -3.57 4.97
C PHE A 165 -10.61 -2.25 5.73
N ILE A 166 -10.89 -1.14 5.02
CA ILE A 166 -11.01 0.19 5.63
C ILE A 166 -12.16 0.21 6.65
N LEU A 167 -13.32 -0.34 6.29
CA LEU A 167 -14.48 -0.40 7.18
C LEU A 167 -14.22 -1.24 8.44
N GLU A 168 -13.49 -2.35 8.32
CA GLU A 168 -13.09 -3.21 9.44
C GLU A 168 -11.91 -2.68 10.24
N TYR A 169 -11.14 -1.74 9.69
CA TYR A 169 -10.06 -1.05 10.40
C TYR A 169 -10.62 0.06 11.29
N LEU A 170 -11.56 0.84 10.76
CA LEU A 170 -12.13 2.01 11.44
C LEU A 170 -13.24 1.65 12.43
N LYS A 171 -13.80 0.44 12.37
CA LYS A 171 -14.77 -0.06 13.34
C LYS A 171 -14.07 -0.98 14.36
N PRO A 172 -13.86 -0.52 15.60
CA PRO A 172 -13.32 -1.35 16.67
C PRO A 172 -14.29 -2.48 17.07
#